data_AF-A0A7G7MDT3-F1
#
_entry.id   AF-A0A7G7MDT3-F1
#
_cell.length_a   1.000
_cell.length_b   1.000
_cell.length_c   1.000
_cell.angle_alpha   90.00
_cell.angle_beta   90.00
_cell.angle_gamma   90.00
#
_symmetry.space_group_name_H-M   'P 1'
#
loop_
_entity.id
_entity.type
_entity.pdbx_description
1 polymer ?
#
loop_
_entity_poly.entity_id
_entity_poly.type
_entity_poly.pdbx_seq_one_letter_code
_entity_poly.pdbx_strand_id
1 'polypeptide(L)' 'MDICPLCALPHTTGDLAWSSQHEPDGTVVRICPTCTRAQLWLIEAGLTIATAAGPAATEPVRRAA' A
#
# COMPACT_ATOMS: atom_id res chain seq x y z
N MET A 1 9.69 4.71 15.04
CA MET A 1 9.50 3.24 15.03
C MET A 1 8.54 2.97 13.89
N ASP A 2 9.06 2.54 12.74
CA ASP A 2 8.24 2.25 11.56
C ASP A 2 7.33 1.05 11.87
N ILE A 3 6.04 1.18 11.64
CA ILE A 3 5.05 0.09 11.76
C ILE A 3 4.32 -0.03 10.43
N CYS A 4 3.91 -1.24 10.05
CA CYS A 4 3.11 -1.44 8.85
C CYS A 4 1.73 -0.80 9.08
N PRO A 5 1.27 0.13 8.22
CA PRO A 5 -0.01 0.82 8.42
C PRO A 5 -1.22 -0.11 8.26
N LEU A 6 -1.03 -1.31 7.69
CA LEU A 6 -2.11 -2.26 7.40
C LEU A 6 -2.31 -3.30 8.51
N CYS A 7 -1.25 -3.70 9.22
CA CYS A 7 -1.31 -4.75 10.22
C CYS A 7 -0.60 -4.42 11.54
N ALA A 8 -0.09 -3.18 11.69
CA ALA A 8 0.66 -2.69 12.84
C ALA A 8 1.93 -3.50 13.20
N LEU A 9 2.39 -4.39 12.33
CA LEU A 9 3.63 -5.14 12.54
C LEU A 9 4.82 -4.16 12.62
N PRO A 10 5.67 -4.23 13.66
CA PRO A 10 6.83 -3.36 13.76
C PRO A 10 7.89 -3.72 12.72
N HIS A 11 8.50 -2.70 12.11
CA HIS A 11 9.69 -2.86 11.27
C HIS A 11 10.92 -3.02 12.16
N THR A 12 11.57 -4.18 12.06
CA THR A 12 12.88 -4.42 12.67
C THR A 12 13.99 -3.95 11.75
N THR A 13 14.92 -3.16 12.28
CA THR A 13 16.11 -2.71 11.53
C THR A 13 16.88 -3.92 10.98
N GLY A 14 17.16 -3.91 9.67
CA GLY A 14 17.81 -5.02 8.95
C GLY A 14 16.84 -5.90 8.16
N ASP A 15 15.52 -5.76 8.35
CA ASP A 15 14.53 -6.42 7.50
C ASP A 15 14.37 -5.66 6.18
N LEU A 16 15.02 -6.18 5.12
CA LEU A 16 15.01 -5.62 3.78
C LEU A 16 13.81 -6.06 2.94
N ALA A 17 12.92 -6.92 3.47
CA ALA A 17 11.79 -7.47 2.72
C ALA A 17 10.58 -6.53 2.63
N TRP A 18 10.63 -5.35 3.28
CA TRP A 18 9.57 -4.37 3.26
C TRP A 18 9.44 -3.71 1.90
N SER A 19 8.20 -3.50 1.45
CA SER A 19 7.90 -2.88 0.16
C SER A 19 7.43 -1.43 0.35
N SER A 20 7.66 -0.58 -0.64
CA SER A 20 7.00 0.73 -0.71
C SER A 20 5.62 0.58 -1.31
N GLN A 21 4.64 1.25 -0.71
CA GLN A 21 3.33 1.47 -1.27
C GLN A 21 3.22 2.95 -1.64
N HIS A 22 2.81 3.21 -2.88
CA HIS A 22 2.60 4.55 -3.40
C HIS A 22 1.11 4.84 -3.34
N GLU A 23 0.75 5.88 -2.61
CA GLU A 23 -0.63 6.34 -2.45
C GLU A 23 -1.00 7.34 -3.56
N PRO A 24 -2.31 7.51 -3.88
CA PRO A 24 -2.76 8.41 -4.94
C PRO A 24 -2.39 9.88 -4.74
N ASP A 25 -2.20 10.32 -3.49
CA ASP A 25 -1.76 11.67 -3.12
C ASP A 25 -0.24 11.88 -3.30
N GLY A 26 0.48 10.85 -3.76
CA GLY A 26 1.93 10.86 -3.91
C GLY A 26 2.70 10.48 -2.65
N THR A 27 2.01 10.17 -1.55
CA THR A 27 2.65 9.70 -0.31
C THR A 27 3.23 8.30 -0.54
N VAL A 28 4.42 8.05 0.04
CA VAL A 28 5.04 6.71 0.04
C VAL A 28 5.10 6.19 1.45
N VAL A 29 4.45 5.05 1.69
CA VAL A 29 4.51 4.33 2.98
C VAL A 29 5.22 3.00 2.81
N ARG A 30 5.72 2.42 3.91
CA ARG A 30 6.31 1.07 3.89
C ARG A 30 5.34 0.05 4.43
N ILE A 31 5.18 -1.05 3.72
CA ILE A 31 4.32 -2.18 4.10
C ILE A 31 5.15 -3.45 4.27
N CYS A 32 4.71 -4.31 5.20
CA CYS A 32 5.41 -5.55 5.52
C CYS A 32 5.18 -6.61 4.42
N PRO A 33 6.08 -7.60 4.28
CA PRO A 33 6.00 -8.61 3.22
C PRO A 33 4.69 -9.40 3.21
N THR A 34 4.09 -9.66 4.38
CA THR A 34 2.80 -10.34 4.48
C THR A 34 1.67 -9.51 3.86
N CYS A 35 1.64 -8.21 4.14
CA CYS A 35 0.64 -7.31 3.57
C CYS A 35 0.88 -7.07 2.07
N THR A 36 2.14 -6.97 1.62
CA THR A 36 2.47 -6.93 0.19
C THR A 36 1.88 -8.14 -0.55
N ARG A 37 2.10 -9.35 -0.01
CA ARG A 37 1.58 -10.58 -0.63
C ARG A 37 0.05 -10.64 -0.67
N ALA A 38 -0.62 -10.13 0.36
CA ALA A 38 -2.08 -10.04 0.37
C ALA A 38 -2.60 -9.05 -0.71
N GLN A 39 -1.94 -7.89 -0.88
CA GLN A 39 -2.29 -6.93 -1.92
C GLN A 39 -2.04 -7.49 -3.33
N LEU A 40 -0.92 -8.18 -3.55
CA LEU A 40 -0.62 -8.83 -4.83
C LEU A 40 -1.69 -9.86 -5.21
N TRP A 41 -2.12 -10.69 -4.25
CA TRP A 41 -3.20 -11.64 -4.48
C TRP A 41 -4.51 -10.94 -4.89
N LEU A 42 -4.87 -9.82 -4.24
CA LEU A 42 -6.05 -9.05 -4.61
C LEU A 42 -5.93 -8.50 -6.05
N ILE A 43 -4.76 -7.99 -6.42
CA ILE A 43 -4.48 -7.52 -7.80
C ILE A 43 -4.66 -8.66 -8.80
N GLU A 44 -4.03 -9.81 -8.53
CA GLU A 44 -4.09 -11.00 -9.40
C GLU A 44 -5.52 -11.52 -9.56
N ALA A 45 -6.33 -11.42 -8.51
CA ALA A 45 -7.75 -11.78 -8.51
C ALA A 45 -8.67 -10.71 -9.15
N GLY A 46 -8.14 -9.55 -9.54
CA GLY A 46 -8.93 -8.42 -10.05
C GLY A 46 -9.82 -7.78 -8.98
N LEU A 47 -9.44 -7.88 -7.71
CA LEU A 47 -10.17 -7.36 -6.56
C LEU A 47 -9.64 -6.00 -6.13
N THR A 48 -10.49 -5.24 -5.44
CA THR A 48 -10.10 -3.95 -4.84
C THR A 48 -9.09 -4.15 -3.72
N ILE A 49 -8.14 -3.23 -3.63
CA ILE A 49 -7.11 -3.23 -2.59
C ILE A 49 -7.44 -2.11 -1.60
N ALA A 50 -7.34 -2.41 -0.31
CA ALA A 50 -7.34 -1.37 0.71
C ALA A 50 -6.02 -0.59 0.63
N THR A 51 -6.11 0.70 0.28
CA THR A 51 -5.02 1.66 0.43
C THR A 51 -4.85 2.03 1.91
N ALA A 52 -3.64 2.41 2.33
CA ALA A 52 -3.44 2.91 3.68
C ALA A 52 -4.17 4.27 3.76
N ALA A 53 -5.36 4.27 4.35
CA ALA A 53 -6.33 5.37 4.38
C ALA A 53 -5.74 6.80 4.25
N GLY A 54 -5.92 7.40 3.07
CA GLY A 54 -6.12 8.84 2.88
C GLY A 54 -7.58 9.09 2.47
N PRO A 55 -8.20 10.23 2.82
CA PRO A 55 -9.61 10.48 2.49
C PRO A 55 -9.83 10.31 0.99
N ALA A 56 -10.84 9.51 0.63
CA ALA A 56 -11.21 9.19 -0.74
C ALA A 56 -11.62 10.46 -1.50
N ALA A 57 -10.64 11.13 -2.11
CA ALA A 57 -10.90 12.09 -3.17
C ALA A 57 -11.17 11.27 -4.44
N THR A 58 -12.44 11.08 -4.76
CA THR A 58 -12.89 10.67 -6.09
C THR A 58 -12.53 11.77 -7.08
N GLU A 59 -11.31 11.79 -7.58
CA GLU A 59 -10.99 12.57 -8.77
C GLU A 59 -11.21 11.71 -10.03
N PRO A 60 -11.96 12.20 -11.02
CA PRO A 60 -12.15 11.48 -12.26
C PRO A 60 -10.82 11.39 -13.02
N VAL A 61 -10.43 10.17 -13.38
CA VAL A 61 -9.30 9.90 -14.28
C VAL A 61 -9.51 10.69 -15.58
N ARG A 62 -8.67 11.70 -15.81
CA ARG A 62 -8.60 12.34 -17.13
C ARG A 62 -7.89 11.37 -18.08
N ARG A 63 -8.62 10.89 -19.08
CA ARG A 63 -8.00 10.23 -20.25
C ARG A 63 -7.19 11.26 -21.02
N ALA A 64 -5.92 10.95 -21.27
CA ALA A 64 -5.14 11.64 -22.28
C ALA A 64 -5.74 11.36 -23.67
N ALA A 65 -5.86 12.40 -24.49
CA ALA A 65 -6.41 12.39 -25.84
C ALA A 65 -5.38 11.92 -26.88
#